data_AF-A0A923IJL0-F1
#
_entry.id   AF-A0A923IJL0-F1
#
_cell.length_a   1.000
_cell.length_b   1.000
_cell.length_c   1.000
_cell.angle_alpha   90.00
_cell.angle_beta   90.00
_cell.angle_gamma   90.00
#
_symmetry.space_group_name_H-M   'P 1'
#
loop_
_entity.id
_entity.type
_entity.pdbx_description
1 polymer ?
#
loop_
_entity_poly.entity_id
_entity_poly.type
_entity_poly.pdbx_seq_one_letter_code
_entity_poly.pdbx_strand_id
1 'polypeptide(L)'
;MDEKSGLIEELIEKGEQYGKTTIELLKLKTLDKSADVASNLVSWLIVVIFAILFFLILNIGVALWIGELLGKSYLGFFAVSGFYALLALIFGIFRKQLIKKPVNESIITQVLE
;
A
#
# COMPACT_ATOMS: atom_id res chain seq x y z
N MET A 1 -58.60 2.11 -18.30
CA MET A 1 -57.69 2.58 -17.22
C MET A 1 -56.44 1.70 -17.17
N ASP A 2 -56.26 0.85 -18.18
CA ASP A 2 -55.41 -0.34 -18.16
C ASP A 2 -54.07 -0.11 -18.88
N GLU A 3 -54.05 0.82 -19.84
CA GLU A 3 -52.88 1.17 -20.65
C GLU A 3 -51.78 1.89 -19.83
N LYS A 4 -52.17 2.72 -18.84
CA LYS A 4 -51.21 3.36 -17.93
C LYS A 4 -50.54 2.37 -16.97
N SER A 5 -51.22 1.29 -16.60
CA SER A 5 -50.69 0.30 -15.68
C SER A 5 -49.59 -0.52 -16.35
N GLY A 6 -49.80 -0.93 -17.62
CA GLY A 6 -48.78 -1.65 -18.40
C GLY A 6 -47.51 -0.83 -18.66
N LEU A 7 -47.62 0.49 -18.87
CA LEU A 7 -46.44 1.36 -19.03
C LEU A 7 -45.61 1.46 -17.75
N ILE A 8 -46.26 1.50 -16.58
CA ILE A 8 -45.55 1.53 -15.29
C ILE A 8 -44.84 0.19 -15.05
N GLU A 9 -45.48 -0.91 -15.41
CA GLU A 9 -44.94 -2.27 -15.26
C GLU A 9 -43.72 -2.49 -16.17
N GLU A 10 -43.77 -2.01 -17.42
CA GLU A 10 -42.63 -2.06 -18.36
C GLU A 10 -41.44 -1.19 -17.89
N LEU A 11 -41.71 -0.04 -17.26
CA LEU A 11 -40.67 0.83 -16.68
C LEU A 11 -40.03 0.20 -15.44
N ILE A 12 -40.82 -0.47 -14.60
CA ILE A 12 -40.33 -1.21 -13.43
C ILE A 12 -39.47 -2.40 -13.91
N GLU A 13 -39.93 -3.15 -14.90
CA GLU A 13 -39.20 -4.29 -15.45
C GLU A 13 -37.87 -3.87 -16.09
N LYS A 14 -37.86 -2.77 -16.87
CA LYS A 14 -36.62 -2.17 -17.38
C LYS A 14 -35.70 -1.73 -16.26
N GLY A 15 -36.22 -1.02 -15.25
CA GLY A 15 -35.44 -0.59 -14.09
C GLY A 15 -34.81 -1.75 -13.31
N GLU A 16 -35.54 -2.85 -13.15
CA GLU A 16 -35.04 -4.08 -12.55
C GLU A 16 -33.93 -4.71 -13.40
N GLN A 17 -34.12 -4.80 -14.72
CA GLN A 17 -33.08 -5.29 -15.63
C GLN A 17 -31.82 -4.42 -15.60
N TYR A 18 -31.95 -3.09 -15.64
CA TYR A 18 -30.81 -2.17 -15.51
C TYR A 18 -30.10 -2.31 -14.16
N GLY A 19 -30.86 -2.45 -13.07
CA GLY A 19 -30.31 -2.67 -11.72
C GLY A 19 -29.54 -3.99 -11.65
N LYS A 20 -30.10 -5.07 -12.18
CA LYS A 20 -29.47 -6.39 -12.25
C LYS A 20 -28.19 -6.35 -13.07
N THR A 21 -28.22 -5.73 -14.26
CA THR A 21 -27.03 -5.55 -15.10
C THR A 21 -25.98 -4.69 -14.42
N THR A 22 -26.37 -3.63 -13.70
CA THR A 22 -25.42 -2.77 -12.97
C THR A 22 -24.72 -3.53 -11.84
N ILE A 23 -25.45 -4.36 -11.09
CA ILE A 23 -24.89 -5.23 -10.04
C ILE A 23 -23.94 -6.27 -10.65
N GLU A 24 -24.32 -6.84 -11.80
CA GLU A 24 -23.50 -7.81 -12.52
C GLU A 24 -22.20 -7.19 -13.06
N LEU A 25 -22.29 -5.99 -13.64
CA LEU A 25 -21.13 -5.21 -14.08
C LEU A 25 -20.20 -4.84 -12.90
N LEU A 26 -20.76 -4.45 -11.75
CA LEU A 26 -19.97 -4.17 -10.55
C LEU A 26 -19.24 -5.43 -10.07
N LYS A 27 -19.92 -6.58 -10.07
CA LYS A 27 -19.33 -7.87 -9.69
C LYS A 27 -18.21 -8.28 -10.66
N LEU A 28 -18.40 -8.12 -11.97
CA LEU A 28 -17.34 -8.41 -12.94
C LEU A 28 -16.17 -7.44 -12.79
N LYS A 29 -16.43 -6.14 -12.66
CA LYS A 29 -15.38 -5.11 -12.53
C LYS A 29 -14.57 -5.26 -11.25
N THR A 30 -15.21 -5.62 -10.14
CA THR A 30 -14.51 -5.91 -8.88
C THR A 30 -13.65 -7.16 -8.98
N LEU A 31 -14.13 -8.21 -9.66
CA LEU A 31 -13.37 -9.43 -9.89
C LEU A 31 -12.16 -9.18 -10.80
N ASP A 32 -12.37 -8.49 -11.92
CA ASP A 32 -11.32 -8.09 -12.87
C ASP A 32 -10.27 -7.21 -12.21
N LYS A 33 -10.68 -6.17 -11.47
CA LYS A 33 -9.73 -5.30 -10.76
C LYS A 33 -8.98 -6.03 -9.65
N SER A 34 -9.63 -6.95 -8.95
CA SER A 34 -8.97 -7.77 -7.93
C SER A 34 -7.95 -8.74 -8.56
N ALA A 35 -8.29 -9.32 -9.71
CA ALA A 35 -7.39 -10.20 -10.46
C ALA A 35 -6.21 -9.44 -11.05
N ASP A 36 -6.42 -8.24 -11.57
CA ASP A 36 -5.39 -7.32 -12.08
C ASP A 36 -4.41 -6.93 -10.96
N VAL A 37 -4.93 -6.51 -9.80
CA VAL A 37 -4.11 -6.21 -8.61
C VAL A 37 -3.33 -7.45 -8.17
N ALA A 38 -3.98 -8.61 -8.03
CA ALA A 38 -3.32 -9.85 -7.63
C ALA A 38 -2.21 -10.24 -8.62
N SER A 39 -2.47 -10.13 -9.92
CA SER A 39 -1.50 -10.42 -10.97
C SER A 39 -0.30 -9.47 -10.89
N ASN A 40 -0.57 -8.18 -10.72
CA ASN A 40 0.48 -7.17 -10.59
C ASN A 40 1.31 -7.36 -9.32
N LEU A 41 0.69 -7.74 -8.20
CA LEU A 41 1.38 -8.09 -6.96
C LEU A 41 2.31 -9.29 -7.15
N VAL A 42 1.87 -10.34 -7.86
CA VAL A 42 2.71 -11.51 -8.16
C VAL A 42 3.89 -11.12 -9.05
N SER A 43 3.67 -10.29 -10.07
CA SER A 43 4.75 -9.77 -10.91
C SER A 43 5.75 -8.93 -10.13
N TRP A 44 5.27 -8.07 -9.22
CA TRP A 44 6.14 -7.23 -8.39
C TRP A 44 6.86 -8.02 -7.30
N LEU A 45 6.28 -9.13 -6.83
CA LEU A 45 6.86 -9.95 -5.76
C LEU A 45 8.28 -10.39 -6.11
N ILE A 46 8.50 -10.82 -7.36
CA ILE A 46 9.82 -11.24 -7.84
C ILE A 46 10.81 -10.07 -7.75
N VAL A 47 10.42 -8.89 -8.24
CA VAL A 47 11.27 -7.69 -8.21
C VAL A 47 11.60 -7.29 -6.77
N VAL A 48 10.62 -7.32 -5.88
CA VAL A 48 10.79 -7.01 -4.45
C VAL A 48 11.73 -8.00 -3.77
N ILE A 49 11.60 -9.30 -4.06
CA ILE A 49 12.50 -10.32 -3.52
C ILE A 49 13.94 -10.03 -3.94
N PHE A 50 14.20 -9.80 -5.23
CA PHE A 50 15.54 -9.46 -5.70
C PHE A 50 16.06 -8.15 -5.12
N ALA A 51 15.21 -7.13 -4.97
CA ALA A 51 15.58 -5.89 -4.31
C ALA A 51 15.99 -6.13 -2.86
N ILE A 52 15.22 -6.91 -2.09
CA ILE A 52 15.55 -7.26 -0.70
C ILE A 52 16.89 -7.99 -0.63
N LEU A 53 17.11 -8.99 -1.49
CA LEU A 53 18.39 -9.71 -1.55
C LEU A 53 19.56 -8.78 -1.87
N PHE A 54 19.40 -7.89 -2.85
CA PHE A 54 20.40 -6.90 -3.21
C PHE A 54 20.71 -5.97 -2.03
N PHE A 55 19.69 -5.42 -1.37
CA PHE A 55 19.88 -4.55 -0.20
C PHE A 55 20.52 -5.27 0.99
N LEU A 56 20.21 -6.56 1.18
CA LEU A 56 20.82 -7.38 2.23
C LEU A 56 22.32 -7.54 1.99
N ILE A 57 22.70 -7.97 0.77
CA ILE A 57 24.11 -8.15 0.39
C ILE A 57 24.85 -6.82 0.46
N LEU A 58 24.23 -5.73 0.00
CA LEU A 58 24.81 -4.39 0.04
C LEU A 58 25.08 -3.94 1.49
N ASN A 59 24.12 -4.16 2.42
CA ASN A 59 24.33 -3.85 3.84
C ASN A 59 25.48 -4.66 4.45
N ILE A 60 25.56 -5.95 4.14
CA ILE A 60 26.65 -6.80 4.60
C ILE A 60 27.98 -6.30 4.02
N GLY A 61 28.03 -5.95 2.74
CA GLY A 61 29.22 -5.39 2.09
C GLY A 61 29.68 -4.08 2.72
N VAL A 62 28.76 -3.15 3.01
CA VAL A 62 29.06 -1.89 3.71
C VAL A 62 29.59 -2.17 5.12
N ALA A 63 28.97 -3.10 5.85
CA ALA A 63 29.43 -3.48 7.19
C ALA A 63 30.83 -4.09 7.15
N LEU A 64 31.12 -4.97 6.19
CA LEU A 64 32.45 -5.57 6.03
C LEU A 64 33.49 -4.54 5.62
N TRP A 65 33.18 -3.65 4.68
CA TRP A 65 34.09 -2.60 4.22
C TRP A 65 34.48 -1.64 5.36
N ILE A 66 33.49 -1.18 6.13
CA ILE A 66 33.74 -0.37 7.34
C ILE A 66 34.53 -1.21 8.35
N GLY A 67 34.18 -2.48 8.56
CA GLY A 67 34.88 -3.37 9.48
C GLY A 67 36.34 -3.60 9.12
N GLU A 68 36.67 -3.70 7.83
CA GLU A 68 38.04 -3.84 7.32
C GLU A 68 38.83 -2.54 7.51
N LEU A 69 38.20 -1.38 7.28
CA LEU A 69 38.83 -0.08 7.54
C LEU A 69 39.16 0.13 9.03
N LEU A 70 38.32 -0.39 9.93
CA LEU A 70 38.56 -0.39 11.38
C LEU A 70 39.43 -1.57 11.86
N GLY A 71 39.92 -2.42 10.94
CA GLY A 71 40.79 -3.56 11.21
C GLY A 71 40.10 -4.75 11.88
N LYS A 72 38.80 -4.67 12.19
CA LYS A 72 38.01 -5.75 12.79
C LYS A 72 36.55 -5.72 12.31
N SER A 73 36.11 -6.82 11.70
CA SER A 73 34.77 -6.96 11.11
C SER A 73 33.61 -6.64 12.08
N TYR A 74 33.73 -6.98 13.37
CA TYR A 74 32.68 -6.69 14.35
C TYR A 74 32.41 -5.18 14.54
N LEU A 75 33.42 -4.33 14.35
CA LEU A 75 33.26 -2.88 14.47
C LEU A 75 32.44 -2.31 13.32
N GLY A 76 32.52 -2.92 12.14
CA GLY A 76 31.71 -2.55 10.99
C GLY A 76 30.22 -2.79 11.21
N PHE A 77 29.86 -3.96 11.73
CA PHE A 77 28.48 -4.26 12.12
C PHE A 77 27.99 -3.33 13.25
N PHE A 78 28.86 -3.00 14.21
CA PHE A 78 28.51 -2.10 15.32
C PHE A 78 28.30 -0.65 14.85
N ALA A 79 29.10 -0.18 13.89
CA ALA A 79 28.94 1.13 13.29
C ALA A 79 27.62 1.25 12.51
N VAL A 80 27.31 0.24 11.68
CA VAL A 80 26.08 0.19 10.89
C VAL A 80 24.85 0.07 11.81
N SER A 81 24.88 -0.80 12.82
CA SER A 81 23.79 -0.94 13.78
C SER A 81 23.60 0.31 14.64
N GLY A 82 24.69 0.96 15.06
CA GLY A 82 24.66 2.24 15.76
C GLY A 82 24.00 3.33 14.93
N PHE A 83 24.34 3.43 13.64
CA PHE A 83 23.68 4.36 12.71
C PHE A 83 22.17 4.09 12.60
N TYR A 84 21.77 2.83 12.43
CA TYR A 84 20.35 2.47 12.38
C TYR A 84 19.61 2.72 13.71
N ALA A 85 20.26 2.49 14.85
CA ALA A 85 19.69 2.80 16.16
C ALA A 85 19.50 4.32 16.36
N LEU A 86 20.45 5.12 15.89
CA LEU A 86 20.40 6.58 15.97
C LEU A 86 19.28 7.14 15.08
N LEU A 87 19.14 6.60 13.86
CA LEU A 87 17.98 6.87 13.00
C LEU A 87 16.66 6.48 13.68
N ALA A 88 16.58 5.27 14.26
CA ALA A 88 15.40 4.82 14.96
C ALA A 88 15.03 5.73 16.14
N LEU A 89 16.03 6.24 16.88
CA LEU A 89 15.84 7.19 17.98
C LEU A 89 15.31 8.53 17.46
N ILE A 90 15.92 9.08 16.40
CA ILE A 90 15.46 10.30 15.74
C ILE A 90 14.01 10.12 15.28
N PHE A 91 13.71 9.09 14.50
CA PHE A 91 12.34 8.80 14.06
C PHE A 91 11.38 8.60 15.24
N GLY A 92 11.81 7.97 16.33
CA GLY A 92 11.02 7.78 17.54
C GLY A 92 10.63 9.10 18.22
N ILE A 93 11.57 10.04 18.32
CA ILE A 93 11.35 11.37 18.92
C ILE A 93 10.47 12.22 17.98
N PHE A 94 10.81 12.26 16.69
CA PHE A 94 10.07 13.03 15.69
C PHE A 94 8.73 12.39 15.28
N ARG A 95 8.45 11.14 15.69
CA ARG A 95 7.18 10.42 15.42
C ARG A 95 5.95 11.27 15.75
N LYS A 96 5.99 11.99 16.87
CA LYS A 96 4.88 12.84 17.32
C LYS A 96 4.68 14.07 16.44
N GLN A 97 5.73 14.58 15.79
CA GLN A 97 5.70 15.82 15.01
C GLN A 97 5.55 15.56 13.51
N LEU A 98 6.15 14.49 12.98
CA LEU A 98 6.11 14.12 11.56
C LEU A 98 4.90 13.29 11.16
N ILE A 99 4.38 12.43 12.05
CA ILE A 99 3.24 11.56 11.73
C ILE A 99 1.96 12.08 12.40
N LYS A 100 2.03 12.41 13.69
CA LYS A 100 0.81 12.72 14.45
C LYS A 100 0.19 14.08 14.11
N LYS A 101 0.98 15.07 13.67
CA LYS A 101 0.45 16.39 13.29
C LYS A 101 -0.23 16.41 11.90
N PRO A 102 0.44 16.02 10.79
CA PRO A 102 -0.18 16.12 9.47
C PRO A 102 -1.35 15.16 9.30
N VAL A 103 -1.29 13.96 9.89
CA VAL A 103 -2.41 13.00 9.82
C VAL A 103 -3.65 13.54 10.55
N ASN A 104 -3.47 14.18 11.71
CA ASN A 104 -4.60 14.70 12.47
C ASN A 104 -5.20 15.96 11.82
N GLU A 105 -4.39 16.82 11.19
CA GLU A 105 -4.88 17.97 10.43
C GLU A 105 -5.60 17.55 9.12
N SER A 106 -5.10 16.54 8.40
CA SER A 106 -5.79 15.99 7.23
C SER A 106 -7.15 15.38 7.58
N ILE A 107 -7.24 14.64 8.69
CA ILE A 107 -8.51 14.04 9.12
C ILE A 107 -9.51 15.11 9.56
N ILE A 108 -9.07 16.12 10.33
CA ILE A 108 -9.97 17.20 10.79
C ILE A 108 -10.49 18.03 9.61
N THR A 109 -9.66 18.31 8.61
CA THR A 109 -10.07 19.05 7.42
C THR A 109 -11.08 18.27 6.58
N GLN A 110 -10.90 16.96 6.41
CA GLN A 110 -11.85 16.11 5.67
C GLN A 110 -13.21 15.91 6.36
N VAL A 111 -13.29 16.15 7.67
CA VAL A 111 -14.54 15.96 8.46
C VAL A 111 -15.32 17.28 8.61
N LEU A 112 -14.63 18.43 8.50
CA LEU A 112 -15.24 19.76 8.60
C LEU A 112 -15.68 20.35 7.24
N GLU A 113 -15.37 19.67 6.14
CA GLU A 113 -15.82 19.97 4.78
C GLU A 113 -16.97 19.03 4.38
#